data_AF-A0A4R0NWU7-F1
#
_entry.id   AF-A0A4R0NWU7-F1
#
_cell.length_a   1.000
_cell.length_b   1.000
_cell.length_c   1.000
_cell.angle_alpha   90.00
_cell.angle_beta   90.00
_cell.angle_gamma   90.00
#
_symmetry.space_group_name_H-M   'P 1'
#
loop_
_entity.id
_entity.type
_entity.pdbx_description
1 polymer ?
#
loop_
_entity_poly.entity_id
_entity_poly.type
_entity_poly.pdbx_seq_one_letter_code
_entity_poly.pdbx_strand_id
1 'polypeptide(L)'
;MSAITATVGRILIGLLFVISGFNKVMYPAGFVTDLQAVNLPAAWAQGIGIFEMVAGLLLGLGLMTRLVSVVLAIWTLLTIFFFYNQFSDYDTGTTALRLLAVTGGLLLTFAYGNVRGSLDHYRSRAREQQAELRAARAEADAEATRRVAAETPADNRPVRP
;
A
#
# COMPACT_ATOMS: atom_id res chain seq x y z
N MET A 1 3.48 12.45 -13.66
CA MET A 1 4.80 11.78 -13.62
C MET A 1 5.19 11.35 -12.20
N SER A 2 5.12 12.21 -11.18
CA SER A 2 5.54 11.89 -9.79
C SER A 2 4.87 10.66 -9.15
N ALA A 3 3.58 10.40 -9.43
CA ALA A 3 2.85 9.29 -8.81
C ALA A 3 3.32 7.90 -9.27
N ILE A 4 3.69 7.75 -10.55
CA ILE A 4 4.20 6.49 -11.08
C ILE A 4 5.56 6.18 -10.47
N THR A 5 6.46 7.17 -10.45
CA THR A 5 7.80 7.04 -9.85
C THR A 5 7.72 6.69 -8.36
N ALA A 6 6.82 7.32 -7.60
CA ALA A 6 6.62 6.99 -6.18
C ALA A 6 6.10 5.55 -5.98
N THR A 7 5.19 5.09 -6.85
CA THR A 7 4.65 3.72 -6.80
C THR A 7 5.74 2.70 -7.13
N VAL A 8 6.52 2.95 -8.17
CA VAL A 8 7.65 2.08 -8.56
C VAL A 8 8.68 2.01 -7.44
N GLY A 9 9.08 3.15 -6.86
CA GLY A 9 10.02 3.18 -5.74
C GLY A 9 9.53 2.36 -4.55
N ARG A 10 8.25 2.47 -4.21
CA ARG A 10 7.64 1.69 -3.12
C ARG A 10 7.61 0.19 -3.41
N ILE A 11 7.30 -0.21 -4.64
CA ILE A 11 7.32 -1.61 -5.06
C ILE A 11 8.74 -2.17 -4.98
N LEU A 12 9.75 -1.42 -5.43
CA LEU A 12 11.15 -1.84 -5.37
C LEU A 12 11.62 -2.04 -3.93
N ILE A 13 11.29 -1.10 -3.03
CA ILE A 13 11.60 -1.25 -1.59
C ILE A 13 10.86 -2.46 -1.01
N GLY A 14 9.57 -2.59 -1.29
CA GLY A 14 8.76 -3.73 -0.82
C GLY A 14 9.29 -5.08 -1.31
N LEU A 15 9.71 -5.16 -2.57
CA LEU A 15 10.30 -6.36 -3.17
C LEU A 15 11.55 -6.82 -2.44
N LEU A 16 12.38 -5.88 -1.97
CA LEU A 16 13.58 -6.16 -1.19
C LEU A 16 13.24 -6.93 0.09
N PHE A 17 12.20 -6.50 0.82
CA PHE A 17 11.70 -7.18 2.02
C PHE A 17 11.04 -8.52 1.72
N VAL A 18 10.30 -8.63 0.61
CA VAL A 18 9.66 -9.89 0.20
C VAL A 18 10.72 -10.96 -0.09
N ILE A 19 11.74 -10.61 -0.88
CA ILE A 19 12.83 -11.55 -1.22
C ILE A 19 13.63 -11.91 0.04
N SER A 20 13.95 -10.90 0.88
CA SER A 20 14.66 -11.12 2.15
C SER A 20 13.88 -12.07 3.08
N GLY A 21 12.59 -11.82 3.29
CA GLY A 21 11.73 -12.65 4.13
C GLY A 21 11.54 -14.05 3.55
N PHE A 22 11.35 -14.17 2.24
CA PHE A 22 11.26 -15.48 1.56
C PHE A 22 12.52 -16.32 1.78
N ASN A 23 13.71 -15.73 1.64
CA ASN A 23 14.96 -16.43 1.90
C ASN A 23 15.09 -16.86 3.37
N LYS A 24 14.65 -16.04 4.33
CA LYS A 24 14.63 -16.42 5.76
C LYS A 24 13.67 -17.56 6.07
N VAL A 25 12.56 -17.68 5.34
CA VAL A 25 11.58 -18.76 5.52
C VAL A 25 12.05 -20.06 4.85
N MET A 26 12.61 -19.98 3.65
CA MET A 26 13.05 -21.15 2.88
C MET A 26 14.40 -21.70 3.34
N TYR A 27 15.32 -20.82 3.74
CA TYR A 27 16.68 -21.17 4.17
C TYR A 27 16.98 -20.61 5.57
N PRO A 28 16.28 -21.08 6.61
CA PRO A 28 16.39 -20.50 7.95
C PRO A 28 17.74 -20.78 8.63
N ALA A 29 18.51 -21.76 8.16
CA ALA A 29 19.75 -22.21 8.83
C ALA A 29 20.77 -21.06 9.01
N GLY A 30 20.97 -20.22 7.99
CA GLY A 30 21.84 -19.06 8.09
C GLY A 30 21.34 -18.06 9.12
N PHE A 31 20.07 -17.67 9.02
CA PHE A 31 19.47 -16.69 9.93
C PHE A 31 19.35 -17.18 11.39
N VAL A 32 19.17 -18.48 11.61
CA VAL A 32 19.19 -19.07 12.96
C VAL A 32 20.57 -18.92 13.59
N THR A 33 21.64 -19.07 12.81
CA THR A 33 23.01 -18.89 13.29
C THR A 33 23.24 -17.43 13.69
N ASP A 34 22.77 -16.49 12.86
CA ASP A 34 22.83 -15.06 13.15
C ASP A 34 22.04 -14.72 14.44
N LEU A 35 20.83 -15.24 14.60
CA LEU A 35 20.00 -15.02 15.80
C LEU A 35 20.68 -15.55 17.07
N GLN A 36 21.32 -16.71 17.00
CA GLN A 36 22.07 -17.25 18.12
C GLN A 36 23.28 -16.39 18.49
N ALA A 37 23.95 -15.79 17.50
CA ALA A 37 25.07 -14.87 17.74
C ALA A 37 24.66 -13.62 18.55
N VAL A 38 23.40 -13.20 18.46
CA VAL A 38 22.82 -12.10 19.26
C VAL A 38 22.01 -12.58 20.47
N ASN A 39 22.14 -13.85 20.87
CA ASN A 39 21.43 -14.48 22.00
C ASN A 39 19.90 -14.49 21.88
N LEU A 40 19.36 -14.47 20.66
CA LEU A 40 17.92 -14.58 20.42
C LEU A 40 17.50 -16.05 20.17
N PRO A 41 16.30 -16.47 20.63
CA PRO A 41 15.84 -17.84 20.40
C PRO A 41 15.60 -18.13 18.91
N ALA A 42 16.04 -19.30 18.44
CA ALA A 42 15.86 -19.73 17.05
C ALA A 42 14.39 -19.83 16.61
N ALA A 43 13.46 -20.01 17.56
CA ALA A 43 12.02 -20.07 17.30
C ALA A 43 11.46 -18.79 16.65
N TRP A 44 12.13 -17.65 16.82
CA TRP A 44 11.71 -16.38 16.21
C TRP A 44 12.03 -16.29 14.72
N ALA A 45 12.91 -17.15 14.19
CA ALA A 45 13.39 -17.07 12.81
C ALA A 45 12.25 -17.10 11.78
N GLN A 46 11.32 -18.04 11.92
CA GLN A 46 10.17 -18.16 11.02
C GLN A 46 9.21 -16.97 11.14
N GLY A 47 8.93 -16.51 12.38
CA GLY A 47 8.05 -15.37 12.62
C GLY A 47 8.59 -14.08 11.99
N ILE A 48 9.90 -13.85 12.13
CA ILE A 48 10.59 -12.71 11.53
C ILE A 48 10.54 -12.77 10.00
N GLY A 49 10.83 -13.94 9.40
CA GLY A 49 10.80 -14.10 7.94
C GLY A 49 9.41 -13.86 7.35
N ILE A 50 8.36 -14.40 7.99
CA ILE A 50 6.96 -14.18 7.58
C ILE A 50 6.59 -12.71 7.74
N PHE A 51 6.96 -12.10 8.86
CA PHE A 51 6.71 -10.68 9.12
C PHE A 51 7.33 -9.78 8.05
N GLU A 52 8.61 -9.96 7.73
CA GLU A 52 9.28 -9.19 6.68
C GLU A 52 8.60 -9.35 5.32
N MET A 53 8.21 -10.59 4.99
CA MET A 53 7.56 -10.89 3.72
C MET A 53 6.19 -10.20 3.63
N VAL A 54 5.35 -10.33 4.66
CA VAL A 54 4.03 -9.70 4.72
C VAL A 54 4.14 -8.17 4.75
N ALA A 55 5.07 -7.61 5.51
CA ALA A 55 5.31 -6.18 5.56
C ALA A 55 5.80 -5.64 4.21
N GLY A 56 6.69 -6.35 3.52
CA GLY A 56 7.14 -6.01 2.17
C GLY A 56 5.99 -6.00 1.14
N LEU A 57 5.10 -7.00 1.22
CA LEU A 57 3.89 -7.10 0.41
C LEU A 57 2.92 -5.94 0.68
N LEU A 58 2.63 -5.65 1.96
CA LEU A 58 1.77 -4.54 2.36
C LEU A 58 2.33 -3.19 1.86
N LEU A 59 3.65 -3.00 2.00
CA LEU A 59 4.33 -1.82 1.49
C LEU A 59 4.18 -1.72 -0.03
N GLY A 60 4.48 -2.78 -0.79
CA GLY A 60 4.38 -2.81 -2.24
C GLY A 60 2.97 -2.51 -2.75
N LEU A 61 1.96 -3.20 -2.19
CA LEU A 61 0.54 -3.02 -2.52
C LEU A 61 0.02 -1.64 -2.12
N GLY A 62 0.66 -0.99 -1.16
CA GLY A 62 0.25 0.33 -0.68
C GLY A 62 -0.79 0.31 0.41
N LEU A 63 -0.90 -0.81 1.11
CA LEU A 63 -1.78 -0.98 2.24
C LEU A 63 -1.04 -0.52 3.50
N MET A 64 -1.64 0.42 4.24
CA MET A 64 -1.07 0.96 5.49
C MET A 64 0.38 1.45 5.36
N THR A 65 0.74 2.04 4.20
CA THR A 65 2.12 2.45 3.86
C THR A 65 2.82 3.19 4.98
N ARG A 66 2.13 4.14 5.61
CA ARG A 66 2.70 4.97 6.68
C ARG A 66 3.14 4.14 7.89
N LEU A 67 2.30 3.21 8.34
CA LEU A 67 2.60 2.36 9.50
C LEU A 67 3.68 1.34 9.15
N VAL A 68 3.53 0.69 7.99
CA VAL A 68 4.48 -0.34 7.51
C VAL A 68 5.87 0.27 7.26
N SER A 69 5.96 1.47 6.69
CA SER A 69 7.24 2.16 6.46
C SER A 69 7.96 2.48 7.77
N VAL A 70 7.27 2.95 8.80
CA VAL A 70 7.90 3.23 10.11
C VAL A 70 8.36 1.94 10.77
N VAL A 71 7.49 0.92 10.78
CA VAL A 71 7.81 -0.39 11.36
C VAL A 71 9.02 -1.02 10.67
N LEU A 72 9.07 -1.00 9.33
CA LEU A 72 10.22 -1.51 8.57
C LEU A 72 11.46 -0.65 8.76
N ALA A 73 11.34 0.67 8.93
CA ALA A 73 12.48 1.54 9.18
C ALA A 73 13.11 1.29 10.55
N ILE A 74 12.28 1.09 11.58
CA ILE A 74 12.76 0.69 12.91
C ILE A 74 13.42 -0.69 12.81
N TRP A 75 12.79 -1.63 12.11
CA TRP A 75 13.33 -2.97 11.89
C TRP A 75 14.70 -2.95 11.21
N THR A 76 14.89 -2.18 10.14
CA THR A 76 16.20 -2.07 9.46
C THR A 76 17.26 -1.45 10.35
N LEU A 77 16.92 -0.43 11.14
CA LEU A 77 17.84 0.17 12.10
C LEU A 77 18.26 -0.80 13.20
N LEU A 78 17.32 -1.59 13.74
CA LEU A 78 17.62 -2.66 14.70
C LEU A 78 18.56 -3.69 14.07
N THR A 79 18.29 -4.11 12.83
CA THR A 79 19.16 -5.06 12.13
C THR A 79 20.58 -4.52 11.96
N ILE A 80 20.75 -3.25 11.60
CA ILE A 80 22.09 -2.63 11.53
C ILE A 80 22.77 -2.67 12.91
N PHE A 81 22.07 -2.28 13.96
CA PHE A 81 22.63 -2.18 15.30
C PHE A 81 23.03 -3.53 15.88
N PHE A 82 22.23 -4.58 15.67
CA PHE A 82 22.48 -5.91 16.22
C PHE A 82 23.48 -6.73 15.40
N PHE A 83 23.38 -6.69 14.06
CA PHE A 83 24.13 -7.59 13.19
C PHE A 83 25.31 -6.91 12.47
N TYR A 84 25.27 -5.60 12.27
CA TYR A 84 26.23 -4.88 11.42
C TYR A 84 26.93 -3.71 12.13
N ASN A 85 27.19 -3.85 13.44
CA ASN A 85 27.84 -2.80 14.24
C ASN A 85 29.36 -2.66 13.97
N GLN A 86 29.96 -3.57 13.19
CA GLN A 86 31.39 -3.54 12.87
C GLN A 86 31.64 -2.83 11.54
N PHE A 87 31.65 -1.50 11.56
CA PHE A 87 31.92 -0.67 10.37
C PHE A 87 33.37 -0.72 9.88
N SER A 88 34.27 -1.34 10.65
CA SER A 88 35.69 -1.51 10.30
C SER A 88 35.93 -2.57 9.23
N ASP A 89 34.98 -3.50 9.06
CA ASP A 89 35.05 -4.53 8.04
C ASP A 89 34.29 -4.09 6.77
N TYR A 90 34.89 -4.31 5.61
CA TYR A 90 34.38 -3.80 4.33
C TYR A 90 33.00 -4.39 3.99
N ASP A 91 32.80 -5.69 4.23
CA ASP A 91 31.57 -6.39 3.88
C ASP A 91 30.39 -5.97 4.79
N THR A 92 30.66 -5.97 6.09
CA THR A 92 29.71 -5.55 7.13
C THR A 92 29.33 -4.08 6.99
N GLY A 93 30.31 -3.19 6.82
CA GLY A 93 30.09 -1.76 6.64
C GLY A 93 29.29 -1.43 5.38
N THR A 94 29.57 -2.11 4.26
CA THR A 94 28.81 -1.91 3.01
C THR A 94 27.36 -2.36 3.16
N THR A 95 27.11 -3.47 3.87
CA THR A 95 25.75 -3.96 4.11
C THR A 95 24.97 -3.04 5.06
N ALA A 96 25.62 -2.52 6.11
CA ALA A 96 25.02 -1.51 6.99
C ALA A 96 24.59 -0.26 6.21
N LEU A 97 25.45 0.24 5.31
CA LEU A 97 25.12 1.40 4.47
C LEU A 97 23.96 1.12 3.51
N ARG A 98 23.86 -0.08 2.95
CA ARG A 98 22.71 -0.50 2.13
C ARG A 98 21.42 -0.48 2.95
N LEU A 99 21.43 -1.02 4.17
CA LEU A 99 20.27 -0.99 5.06
C LEU A 99 19.92 0.44 5.50
N LEU A 100 20.91 1.31 5.69
CA LEU A 100 20.70 2.72 6.01
C LEU A 100 20.05 3.47 4.84
N ALA A 101 20.50 3.20 3.61
CA ALA A 101 19.88 3.74 2.39
C ALA A 101 18.42 3.28 2.23
N VAL A 102 18.13 1.99 2.51
CA VAL A 102 16.76 1.45 2.54
C VAL A 102 15.92 2.16 3.61
N THR A 103 16.47 2.39 4.80
CA THR A 103 15.81 3.16 5.86
C THR A 103 15.46 4.57 5.39
N GLY A 104 16.37 5.25 4.69
CA GLY A 104 16.10 6.55 4.07
C GLY A 104 14.97 6.49 3.04
N GLY A 105 14.95 5.47 2.19
CA GLY A 105 13.85 5.22 1.24
C GLY A 105 12.50 4.97 1.93
N LEU A 106 12.49 4.27 3.07
CA LEU A 106 11.29 4.05 3.88
C LEU A 106 10.80 5.33 4.54
N LEU A 107 11.70 6.17 5.05
CA LEU A 107 11.36 7.49 5.61
C LEU A 107 10.79 8.44 4.55
N LEU A 108 11.35 8.43 3.34
CA LEU A 108 10.78 9.14 2.20
C LEU A 108 9.39 8.58 1.87
N THR A 109 9.22 7.26 1.84
CA THR A 109 7.91 6.62 1.60
C THR A 109 6.89 7.01 2.67
N PHE A 110 7.31 7.14 3.93
CA PHE A 110 6.50 7.67 5.02
C PHE A 110 6.09 9.14 4.78
N ALA A 111 7.05 10.00 4.40
CA ALA A 111 6.80 11.42 4.13
C ALA A 111 5.85 11.63 2.94
N TYR A 112 6.05 10.88 1.85
CA TYR A 112 5.17 10.89 0.67
C TYR A 112 3.84 10.17 0.89
N GLY A 113 3.68 9.44 2.01
CA GLY A 113 2.41 8.82 2.41
C GLY A 113 1.27 9.83 2.59
N ASN A 114 1.58 11.12 2.82
CA ASN A 114 0.60 12.21 2.90
C ASN A 114 0.13 12.75 1.53
N VAL A 115 0.84 12.48 0.42
CA VAL A 115 0.62 13.29 -0.78
C VAL A 115 -0.60 12.89 -1.60
N ARG A 116 -1.02 11.63 -1.64
CA ARG A 116 -2.24 11.20 -2.38
C ARG A 116 -2.40 9.70 -2.18
N GLY A 117 -3.21 9.29 -1.21
CA GLY A 117 -3.67 7.91 -1.17
C GLY A 117 -4.33 7.59 -2.52
N SER A 118 -3.67 6.78 -3.33
CA SER A 118 -4.11 6.32 -4.66
C SER A 118 -5.53 5.71 -4.67
N LEU A 119 -6.01 5.28 -3.49
CA LEU A 119 -7.38 4.86 -3.25
C LEU A 119 -8.41 5.99 -3.35
N ASP A 120 -8.05 7.22 -2.99
CA ASP A 120 -8.96 8.36 -3.01
C ASP A 120 -9.19 8.89 -4.43
N HIS A 121 -8.21 8.76 -5.33
CA HIS A 121 -8.38 9.12 -6.74
C HIS A 121 -9.29 8.14 -7.50
N TYR A 122 -9.23 6.85 -7.19
CA TYR A 122 -10.15 5.87 -7.77
C TYR A 122 -11.56 5.98 -7.16
N ARG A 123 -11.65 6.28 -5.86
CA ARG A 123 -12.93 6.52 -5.19
C ARG A 123 -13.57 7.84 -5.57
N SER A 124 -12.81 8.90 -5.84
CA SER A 124 -13.34 10.18 -6.31
C SER A 124 -13.94 10.01 -7.70
N ARG A 125 -13.23 9.35 -8.62
CA ARG A 125 -13.76 9.07 -9.97
C ARG A 125 -14.96 8.12 -9.95
N ALA A 126 -14.95 7.11 -9.09
CA ALA A 126 -16.11 6.22 -8.94
C ALA A 126 -17.32 6.94 -8.32
N ARG A 127 -17.11 7.89 -7.40
CA ARG A 127 -18.17 8.74 -6.83
C ARG A 127 -18.70 9.75 -7.82
N GLU A 128 -17.83 10.38 -8.61
CA GLU A 128 -18.18 11.29 -9.70
C GLU A 128 -19.00 10.55 -10.76
N GLN A 129 -18.54 9.38 -11.23
CA GLN A 129 -19.29 8.55 -12.17
C GLN A 129 -20.63 8.07 -11.59
N GLN A 130 -20.69 7.72 -10.31
CA GLN A 130 -21.96 7.35 -9.67
C GLN A 130 -22.91 8.55 -9.52
N ALA A 131 -22.38 9.75 -9.25
CA ALA A 131 -23.16 10.97 -9.18
C ALA A 131 -23.70 11.36 -10.57
N GLU A 132 -22.87 11.29 -11.60
CA GLU A 132 -23.27 11.48 -13.00
C GLU A 132 -24.31 10.46 -13.44
N LEU A 133 -24.12 9.17 -13.14
CA LEU A 133 -25.10 8.12 -13.46
C LEU A 133 -26.43 8.29 -12.72
N ARG A 134 -26.40 8.78 -11.47
CA ARG A 134 -27.62 9.10 -10.71
C ARG A 134 -28.34 10.33 -11.27
N ALA A 135 -27.60 11.36 -11.66
CA ALA A 135 -28.14 12.55 -12.31
C ALA A 135 -28.77 12.19 -13.66
N ALA A 136 -28.06 11.42 -14.51
CA ALA A 136 -28.57 10.96 -15.81
C ALA A 136 -29.84 10.10 -15.68
N ARG A 137 -29.93 9.25 -14.65
CA ARG A 137 -31.14 8.47 -14.37
C ARG A 137 -32.31 9.36 -13.92
N ALA A 138 -32.06 10.33 -13.05
CA ALA A 138 -33.10 11.26 -12.60
C ALA A 138 -33.63 12.16 -13.72
N GLU A 139 -32.75 12.59 -14.64
CA GLU A 139 -33.14 13.34 -15.84
C GLU A 139 -33.98 12.48 -16.79
N ALA A 140 -33.58 11.22 -17.03
CA ALA A 140 -34.35 10.30 -17.85
C ALA A 140 -35.76 10.01 -17.28
N ASP A 141 -35.88 9.85 -15.97
CA ASP A 141 -37.16 9.64 -15.28
C ASP A 141 -38.05 10.90 -15.35
N ALA A 142 -37.47 12.09 -15.22
CA ALA A 142 -38.19 13.36 -15.34
C ALA A 142 -38.66 13.62 -16.78
N GLU A 143 -37.83 13.31 -17.78
CA GLU A 143 -38.22 13.37 -19.19
C GLU A 143 -39.32 12.38 -19.53
N ALA A 144 -39.23 11.13 -19.06
CA ALA A 144 -40.27 10.13 -19.25
C ALA A 144 -41.60 10.61 -18.65
N THR A 145 -41.57 11.17 -17.44
CA THR A 145 -42.76 11.73 -16.78
C THR A 145 -43.35 12.90 -17.57
N ARG A 146 -42.52 13.80 -18.10
CA ARG A 146 -42.97 14.93 -18.95
C ARG A 146 -43.56 14.46 -20.28
N ARG A 147 -42.96 13.45 -20.93
CA ARG A 147 -43.48 12.89 -22.19
C ARG A 147 -44.84 12.24 -21.98
N VAL A 148 -45.00 11.45 -20.92
CA VAL A 148 -46.30 10.84 -20.56
C VAL A 148 -47.36 11.92 -20.27
N ALA A 149 -47.00 13.00 -19.56
CA ALA A 149 -47.92 14.11 -19.30
C ALA A 149 -48.29 14.89 -20.58
N ALA A 150 -47.38 15.00 -21.56
CA ALA A 150 -47.63 15.64 -22.84
C ALA A 150 -48.45 14.77 -23.81
N GLU A 151 -48.32 13.44 -23.72
CA GLU A 151 -49.08 12.48 -24.53
C GLU A 151 -50.46 12.15 -23.97
N THR A 152 -50.73 12.45 -22.69
CA THR A 152 -52.07 12.29 -22.10
C THR A 152 -53.00 13.37 -22.66
N PRO A 153 -53.94 13.05 -23.58
CA PRO A 153 -54.85 14.06 -24.09
C PRO A 153 -55.76 14.47 -22.93
N ALA A 154 -55.95 15.77 -22.73
CA ALA A 154 -56.95 16.25 -21.78
C ALA A 154 -58.30 15.61 -22.13
N ASP A 155 -58.73 14.61 -21.34
CA ASP A 155 -60.05 13.97 -21.44
C ASP A 155 -61.10 14.99 -21.01
N ASN A 156 -61.33 15.97 -21.89
CA ASN A 156 -62.40 16.94 -21.78
C ASN A 156 -63.67 16.29 -22.35
N ARG A 157 -64.12 15.21 -21.72
CA ARG A 157 -65.46 14.69 -21.97
C ARG A 157 -66.44 15.50 -21.14
N PRO A 158 -67.34 16.29 -21.77
CA PRO A 158 -68.33 17.04 -21.03
C PRO A 158 -69.23 16.07 -20.28
N VAL A 159 -69.28 16.23 -18.95
CA VAL A 159 -70.22 15.55 -18.08
C VAL A 159 -71.61 15.99 -18.54
N ARG A 160 -72.32 15.07 -19.19
CA ARG A 160 -73.68 15.32 -19.69
C ARG A 160 -74.62 15.31 -18.47
N PRO A 161 -75.50 16.32 -18.33
CA PRO A 161 -76.41 16.45 -17.19
C PRO A 161 -77.43 15.31 -17.08
#